data_AF-A0A6N8XAX2-F1
#
_entry.id   AF-A0A6N8XAX2-F1
#
_cell.length_a   1.000
_cell.length_b   1.000
_cell.length_c   1.000
_cell.angle_alpha   90.00
_cell.angle_beta   90.00
_cell.angle_gamma   90.00
#
_symmetry.space_group_name_H-M   'P 1'
#
loop_
_entity.id
_entity.type
_entity.pdbx_description
1 polymer ?
#
loop_
_entity_poly.entity_id
_entity_poly.type
_entity_poly.pdbx_seq_one_letter_code
_entity_poly.pdbx_strand_id
1 'polypeptide(L)'
;MFAERDDAESQAKDVAAHFGGNQHGSHGRRINRDEAKQQHLKVIDLEDDQDLQEEVLTLYHLSTIAFEMGPAAKSVVSSNGKLWIKNMQMEVVVQQSA
;
A
#
# COMPACT_ATOMS: atom_id res chain seq x y z
N MET A 1 8.07 -16.32 -3.85
CA MET A 1 6.69 -16.77 -3.54
C MET A 1 6.41 -18.15 -4.13
N PHE A 2 6.64 -18.39 -5.43
CA PHE A 2 6.34 -19.69 -6.08
C PHE A 2 7.57 -20.48 -6.55
N ALA A 3 8.78 -19.92 -6.52
CA ALA A 3 9.98 -20.49 -7.15
C ALA A 3 10.36 -21.92 -6.68
N GLU A 4 9.91 -22.33 -5.50
CA GLU A 4 10.20 -23.65 -4.91
C GLU A 4 9.03 -24.64 -5.08
N ARG A 5 8.04 -24.34 -5.93
CA ARG A 5 6.86 -25.18 -6.19
C ARG A 5 6.96 -25.83 -7.57
N ASP A 6 6.54 -27.10 -7.67
CA ASP A 6 6.59 -27.87 -8.92
C ASP A 6 5.71 -27.26 -10.04
N ASP A 7 4.66 -26.55 -9.68
CA ASP A 7 3.67 -25.91 -10.56
C ASP A 7 3.77 -24.37 -10.53
N ALA A 8 4.96 -23.84 -10.21
CA ALA A 8 5.21 -22.41 -9.98
C ALA A 8 4.62 -21.48 -11.05
N GLU A 9 4.80 -21.83 -12.33
CA GLU A 9 4.33 -21.01 -13.44
C GLU A 9 2.80 -20.97 -13.54
N SER A 10 2.14 -22.12 -13.36
CA SER A 10 0.68 -22.20 -13.40
C SER A 10 0.07 -21.41 -12.24
N GLN A 11 0.57 -21.63 -11.01
CA GLN A 11 0.07 -20.91 -9.85
C GLN A 11 0.28 -19.41 -9.96
N ALA A 12 1.44 -18.96 -10.47
CA ALA A 12 1.67 -17.54 -10.69
C ALA A 12 0.66 -16.93 -11.68
N LYS A 13 0.32 -17.65 -12.75
CA LYS A 13 -0.69 -17.23 -13.74
C LYS A 13 -2.08 -17.16 -13.14
N ASP A 14 -2.48 -18.18 -12.38
CA ASP A 14 -3.81 -18.24 -11.77
C ASP A 14 -4.01 -17.11 -10.74
N VAL A 15 -3.01 -16.88 -9.90
CA VAL A 15 -3.00 -15.79 -8.92
C VAL A 15 -3.05 -14.42 -9.59
N ALA A 16 -2.24 -14.23 -10.63
CA ALA A 16 -2.24 -12.99 -11.40
C ALA A 16 -3.59 -12.76 -12.10
N ALA A 17 -4.22 -13.81 -12.63
CA ALA A 17 -5.54 -13.73 -13.25
C ALA A 17 -6.63 -13.37 -12.23
N HIS A 18 -6.58 -13.95 -11.02
CA HIS A 18 -7.52 -13.62 -9.94
C HIS A 18 -7.38 -12.15 -9.52
N PHE A 19 -6.19 -11.72 -9.09
CA PHE A 19 -6.03 -10.36 -8.55
C PHE A 19 -5.99 -9.25 -9.61
N GLY A 20 -5.67 -9.59 -10.86
CA GLY A 20 -5.72 -8.68 -12.00
C GLY A 20 -7.13 -8.45 -12.55
N GLY A 21 -8.13 -9.20 -12.07
CA GLY A 21 -9.53 -9.06 -12.47
C GLY A 21 -10.21 -7.77 -11.98
N ASN A 22 -11.41 -7.52 -12.49
CA ASN A 22 -12.18 -6.32 -12.16
C ASN A 22 -12.63 -6.26 -10.68
N GLN A 23 -12.60 -7.38 -9.94
CA GLN A 23 -13.07 -7.43 -8.56
C GLN A 23 -12.26 -6.52 -7.62
N HIS A 24 -10.98 -6.26 -7.90
CA HIS A 24 -10.12 -5.40 -7.06
C HIS A 24 -9.78 -4.05 -7.69
N GLY A 25 -10.39 -3.72 -8.83
CA GLY A 25 -10.12 -2.47 -9.58
C GLY A 25 -10.62 -1.18 -8.91
N SER A 26 -11.11 -1.22 -7.67
CA SER A 26 -11.59 -0.05 -6.92
C SER A 26 -10.97 -0.04 -5.52
N HIS A 27 -10.64 1.16 -5.02
CA HIS A 27 -10.04 1.34 -3.69
C HIS A 27 -10.91 0.79 -2.54
N GLY A 28 -12.22 0.68 -2.73
CA GLY A 28 -13.14 0.08 -1.76
C GLY A 28 -13.15 -1.45 -1.77
N ARG A 29 -12.55 -2.10 -2.77
CA ARG A 29 -12.54 -3.56 -2.95
C ARG A 29 -11.14 -4.12 -2.68
N ARG A 30 -10.70 -3.98 -1.43
CA ARG A 30 -9.38 -4.43 -0.98
C ARG A 30 -9.26 -5.95 -1.02
N ILE A 31 -8.03 -6.42 -1.20
CA ILE A 31 -7.68 -7.84 -1.06
C ILE A 31 -7.62 -8.17 0.43
N ASN A 32 -8.40 -9.16 0.86
CA ASN A 32 -8.34 -9.67 2.22
C ASN A 32 -7.19 -10.69 2.35
N ARG A 33 -6.56 -10.75 3.53
CA ARG A 33 -5.61 -11.77 3.93
C ARG A 33 -6.13 -13.20 3.72
N ASP A 34 -7.37 -13.47 4.08
CA ASP A 34 -7.95 -14.81 3.95
C ASP A 34 -8.15 -15.18 2.48
N GLU A 35 -8.57 -14.22 1.66
CA GLU A 35 -8.65 -14.38 0.21
C GLU A 35 -7.25 -14.63 -0.38
N ALA A 36 -6.23 -13.88 0.03
CA ALA A 36 -4.86 -14.10 -0.41
C ALA A 36 -4.38 -15.53 -0.11
N LYS A 37 -4.66 -16.04 1.10
CA LYS A 37 -4.37 -17.43 1.50
C LYS A 37 -5.11 -18.44 0.62
N GLN A 38 -6.40 -18.21 0.35
CA GLN A 38 -7.21 -19.06 -0.53
C GLN A 38 -6.64 -19.12 -1.96
N GLN A 39 -6.05 -18.03 -2.43
CA GLN A 39 -5.36 -17.96 -3.72
C GLN A 39 -3.89 -18.40 -3.63
N HIS A 40 -3.50 -19.18 -2.62
CA HIS A 40 -2.15 -19.77 -2.48
C HIS A 40 -0.98 -18.78 -2.36
N LEU A 41 -1.26 -17.49 -2.11
CA LEU A 41 -0.22 -16.51 -1.76
C LEU A 41 0.42 -16.93 -0.43
N LYS A 42 1.76 -16.83 -0.36
CA LYS A 42 2.49 -16.89 0.93
C LYS A 42 2.10 -15.67 1.77
N VAL A 43 1.31 -15.90 2.80
CA VAL A 43 0.88 -14.90 3.79
C VAL A 43 1.52 -15.25 5.12
N ILE A 44 2.15 -14.26 5.75
CA ILE A 44 2.66 -14.34 7.11
C ILE A 44 1.75 -13.47 7.96
N ASP A 45 1.12 -14.07 8.97
CA ASP A 45 0.31 -13.32 9.93
C ASP A 45 1.28 -12.68 10.93
N LEU A 46 1.25 -11.35 11.03
CA LEU A 46 2.14 -10.64 11.95
C LEU A 46 1.76 -10.97 13.40
N GLU A 47 0.49 -11.28 13.64
CA GLU A 47 -0.06 -11.59 14.95
C GLU A 47 0.50 -12.87 15.58
N ASP A 48 1.19 -13.71 14.79
CA ASP A 48 1.85 -14.92 15.27
C ASP A 48 3.24 -14.64 15.87
N ASP A 49 3.80 -13.44 15.68
CA ASP A 49 5.12 -13.02 16.16
C ASP A 49 5.09 -11.56 16.65
N GLN A 50 5.03 -11.38 17.97
CA GLN A 50 4.88 -10.07 18.60
C GLN A 50 6.07 -9.13 18.30
N ASP A 51 7.30 -9.66 18.29
CA ASP A 51 8.49 -8.84 18.06
C ASP A 51 8.47 -8.31 16.62
N LEU A 52 8.18 -9.19 15.66
CA LEU A 52 8.04 -8.79 14.26
C LEU A 52 6.89 -7.78 14.06
N GLN A 53 5.76 -8.00 14.72
CA GLN A 53 4.62 -7.09 14.65
C GLN A 53 4.99 -5.68 15.14
N GLU A 54 5.68 -5.58 16.28
CA GLU A 54 6.11 -4.30 16.86
C GLU A 54 7.12 -3.57 15.99
N GLU A 55 8.10 -4.29 15.42
CA GLU A 55 9.08 -3.71 14.50
C GLU A 55 8.41 -3.14 13.23
N VAL A 56 7.50 -3.91 12.61
CA VAL A 56 6.77 -3.48 11.42
C VAL A 56 5.86 -2.28 11.73
N LEU A 57 5.16 -2.28 12.86
CA LEU A 57 4.30 -1.18 13.28
C LEU A 57 5.11 0.10 13.56
N THR A 58 6.28 -0.05 14.17
CA THR A 58 7.21 1.07 14.39
C THR A 58 7.67 1.68 13.06
N LEU A 59 8.11 0.84 12.11
CA LEU A 59 8.51 1.30 10.78
C LEU A 59 7.36 1.99 10.03
N TYR A 60 6.14 1.46 10.14
CA TYR A 60 4.94 2.08 9.59
C TYR A 60 4.73 3.49 10.13
N HIS A 61 4.76 3.67 11.46
CA HIS A 61 4.59 4.98 12.09
C HIS A 61 5.68 5.98 11.71
N LEU A 62 6.94 5.54 11.69
CA LEU A 62 8.06 6.40 11.24
C LEU A 62 7.86 6.85 9.79
N SER A 63 7.41 5.95 8.92
CA SER A 63 7.12 6.27 7.51
C SER A 63 5.96 7.26 7.39
N THR A 64 4.87 7.05 8.15
CA THR A 64 3.75 7.99 8.18
C THR A 64 4.20 9.37 8.65
N ILE A 65 5.01 9.47 9.71
CA ILE A 65 5.53 10.76 10.17
C ILE A 65 6.38 11.41 9.07
N ALA A 66 7.33 10.68 8.49
CA ALA A 66 8.24 11.22 7.49
C ALA A 66 7.50 11.76 6.25
N PHE A 67 6.52 11.02 5.73
CA PHE A 67 5.84 11.36 4.48
C PHE A 67 4.54 12.15 4.67
N GLU A 68 3.90 12.07 5.84
CA GLU A 68 2.62 12.73 6.09
C GLU A 68 2.73 14.00 6.95
N MET A 69 3.68 14.04 7.87
CA MET A 69 3.90 15.18 8.77
C MET A 69 5.16 15.97 8.43
N GLY A 70 6.08 15.39 7.67
CA GLY A 70 7.25 16.06 7.14
C GLY A 70 6.92 17.01 5.97
N PRO A 71 7.92 17.72 5.43
CA PRO A 71 7.75 18.67 4.33
C PRO A 71 7.54 17.98 2.97
N ALA A 72 7.51 16.64 2.91
CA ALA A 72 7.34 15.90 1.67
C ALA A 72 5.91 16.05 1.14
N ALA A 73 5.78 16.55 -0.09
CA ALA A 73 4.51 16.56 -0.81
C ALA A 73 4.38 15.28 -1.65
N LYS A 74 3.26 14.57 -1.52
CA LYS A 74 2.94 13.40 -2.36
C LYS A 74 2.05 13.85 -3.51
N SER A 75 2.53 13.72 -4.74
CA SER A 75 1.73 13.92 -5.96
C SER A 75 1.28 12.58 -6.55
N VAL A 76 0.01 12.52 -6.97
CA VAL A 76 -0.56 11.39 -7.68
C VAL A 76 -1.15 11.92 -8.98
N VAL A 77 -0.57 11.49 -10.11
CA VAL A 77 -1.03 11.83 -11.45
C VAL A 77 -1.64 10.59 -12.06
N SER A 78 -2.87 10.70 -12.52
CA SER A 78 -3.58 9.62 -13.20
C SER A 78 -3.49 9.77 -14.73
N SER A 79 -3.70 8.66 -15.43
CA SER A 79 -3.66 8.60 -16.90
C SER A 79 -4.71 9.47 -17.60
N ASN A 80 -5.76 9.90 -16.90
CA ASN A 80 -6.77 10.84 -17.43
C ASN A 80 -6.45 12.31 -17.11
N GLY A 81 -5.23 12.61 -16.67
CA GLY A 81 -4.74 13.97 -16.42
C GLY A 81 -5.16 14.57 -15.07
N LYS A 82 -5.83 13.81 -14.18
CA LYS A 82 -6.12 14.32 -12.83
C LYS A 82 -4.87 14.28 -11.96
N LEU A 83 -4.62 15.40 -11.28
CA LEU A 83 -3.58 15.58 -10.27
C LEU A 83 -4.23 15.67 -8.89
N TRP A 84 -3.68 14.93 -7.95
CA TRP A 84 -3.98 15.07 -6.53
C TRP A 84 -2.66 15.24 -5.76
N ILE A 85 -2.59 16.24 -4.88
CA ILE A 85 -1.42 16.51 -4.05
C ILE A 85 -1.83 16.40 -2.59
N LYS A 86 -1.12 15.59 -1.81
CA LYS A 86 -1.22 15.51 -0.35
C LYS A 86 -0.06 16.30 0.28
N ASN A 87 -0.33 16.95 1.41
CA ASN A 87 0.61 17.77 2.18
C ASN A 87 1.16 18.97 1.40
N MET A 88 0.27 19.68 0.70
CA MET A 88 0.59 20.98 0.14
C MET A 88 0.76 21.98 1.29
N GLN A 89 2.00 22.27 1.68
CA GLN A 89 2.28 23.37 2.59
C GLN A 89 2.04 24.69 1.85
N MET A 90 0.94 25.35 2.22
CA MET A 90 0.65 26.72 1.79
C MET A 90 1.38 27.67 2.73
N GLU A 91 2.28 28.50 2.20
CA GLU A 91 2.91 29.55 2.99
C GLU A 91 1.86 30.61 3.34
N VAL A 92 1.59 30.80 4.63
CA VAL A 92 0.67 31.86 5.08
C VAL A 92 1.45 33.17 5.15
N VAL A 93 1.28 34.02 4.15
CA VAL A 93 1.82 35.38 4.18
C VAL A 93 0.97 36.21 5.14
N VAL A 94 1.47 36.45 6.35
CA VAL A 94 0.85 37.39 7.29
C VAL A 94 1.20 38.81 6.87
N GLN A 95 0.25 39.51 6.25
CA GLN A 95 0.41 40.92 5.92
C GLN A 95 0.35 41.73 7.23
N GLN A 96 1.48 42.22 7.70
CA GLN A 96 1.52 43.14 8.83
C GLN A 96 0.99 44.51 8.39
N SER A 97 -0.06 45.00 9.05
CA SER A 97 -0.55 46.37 8.89
C SER A 97 0.45 47.33 9.54
N ALA A 98 0.88 48.35 8.79
CA ALA A 98 1.74 49.43 9.26
C ALA A 98 1.00 50.39 10.21
#